data_AF-A0A0H4QHY7-F1
#
_entry.id   AF-A0A0H4QHY7-F1
#
_cell.length_a   1.000
_cell.length_b   1.000
_cell.length_c   1.000
_cell.angle_alpha   90.00
_cell.angle_beta   90.00
_cell.angle_gamma   90.00
#
_symmetry.space_group_name_H-M   'P 1'
#
loop_
_entity.id
_entity.type
_entity.pdbx_description
1 polymer ?
#
loop_
_entity_poly.entity_id
_entity_poly.type
_entity_poly.pdbx_seq_one_letter_code
_entity_poly.pdbx_strand_id
1 'polypeptide(L)'
;MLTGPEQTYSGDYAKYTLNGDFDKSKYKIEWHGINGIVPQSELGNDLKNYVIKKTKIEDDGKEIYATISEINPKPQYDHLHNLIPPHEIVTNHVTLHVNKSAPLLSTDHFIREKPKSDGVNELTYHGSKHLWHELHVINSTSNEYEPENGWTGKLYYYLSKNEKVENVYNIDGFTKTKLDFDSLTFDKAKITLQINNLKLSKKELLQIQIQTRVINTDQPTFNYSPELIIPTPGNSESNFTQRFQENRVIFSNGNLKISPSEIHFGKINLIEPTMIAPDEHNSSNFADIKDTRVNKSAVNISIKADPKFYDKFETYFVQSFQLILLENMPIDLSENYTVISSKDGDQINSIPWSRFEHLRLFITDGNIPTNTYHTTITWTYGNAPL
;
A
#
# COMPACT_ATOMS: atom_id res chain seq x y z
N MET A 1 -39.85 -15.85 2.76
CA MET A 1 -39.34 -14.56 2.22
C MET A 1 -38.39 -14.87 1.08
N LEU A 2 -38.51 -14.19 -0.05
CA LEU A 2 -37.68 -14.38 -1.24
C LEU A 2 -36.51 -13.39 -1.22
N THR A 3 -35.31 -13.87 -1.52
CA THR A 3 -34.10 -13.03 -1.74
C THR A 3 -33.48 -13.34 -3.09
N GLY A 4 -33.03 -12.33 -3.80
CA GLY A 4 -32.34 -12.46 -5.08
C GLY A 4 -32.04 -11.08 -5.67
N PRO A 5 -31.43 -11.01 -6.86
CA PRO A 5 -31.07 -9.74 -7.45
C PRO A 5 -32.30 -9.02 -8.01
N GLU A 6 -32.43 -7.73 -7.70
CA GLU A 6 -33.40 -6.82 -8.30
C GLU A 6 -32.92 -6.28 -9.65
N GLN A 7 -31.61 -6.27 -9.92
CA GLN A 7 -31.09 -5.97 -11.27
C GLN A 7 -29.85 -6.79 -11.64
N THR A 8 -29.55 -6.87 -12.94
CA THR A 8 -28.43 -7.63 -13.53
C THR A 8 -28.03 -7.07 -14.90
N TYR A 9 -26.96 -7.57 -15.53
CA TYR A 9 -26.63 -7.29 -16.93
C TYR A 9 -27.17 -8.37 -17.86
N SER A 10 -27.47 -8.02 -19.11
CA SER A 10 -27.86 -8.99 -20.12
C SER A 10 -26.71 -9.96 -20.39
N GLY A 11 -27.04 -11.25 -20.39
CA GLY A 11 -26.07 -12.34 -20.53
C GLY A 11 -25.58 -12.92 -19.21
N ASP A 12 -25.75 -12.20 -18.10
CA ASP A 12 -25.43 -12.70 -16.75
C ASP A 12 -26.53 -13.64 -16.23
N TYR A 13 -26.27 -14.30 -15.10
CA TYR A 13 -27.25 -15.11 -14.40
C TYR A 13 -27.91 -14.31 -13.26
N ALA A 14 -29.15 -14.69 -12.91
CA ALA A 14 -29.86 -14.17 -11.74
C ALA A 14 -30.36 -15.36 -10.90
N LYS A 15 -30.03 -15.36 -9.59
CA LYS A 15 -30.42 -16.44 -8.68
C LYS A 15 -31.31 -15.92 -7.55
N TYR A 16 -32.47 -16.53 -7.42
CA TYR A 16 -33.46 -16.25 -6.39
C TYR A 16 -33.57 -17.44 -5.44
N THR A 17 -33.64 -17.17 -4.15
CA THR A 17 -33.62 -18.15 -3.06
C THR A 17 -34.79 -17.92 -2.12
N LEU A 18 -35.53 -18.97 -1.81
CA LEU A 18 -36.55 -18.96 -0.76
C LEU A 18 -35.90 -19.17 0.60
N ASN A 19 -36.05 -18.17 1.47
CA ASN A 19 -35.60 -18.26 2.86
C ASN A 19 -36.63 -18.99 3.72
N GLY A 20 -36.13 -19.92 4.54
CA GLY A 20 -36.92 -20.76 5.44
C GLY A 20 -36.71 -22.25 5.18
N ASP A 21 -37.16 -23.08 6.12
CA ASP A 21 -37.18 -24.54 5.98
C ASP A 21 -38.57 -25.02 5.57
N PHE A 22 -38.58 -25.83 4.51
CA PHE A 22 -39.79 -26.32 3.88
C PHE A 22 -39.75 -27.84 3.82
N ASP A 23 -40.78 -28.47 4.39
CA ASP A 23 -40.98 -29.91 4.30
C ASP A 23 -41.54 -30.24 2.90
N LYS A 24 -40.63 -30.65 2.00
CA LYS A 24 -40.94 -31.01 0.60
C LYS A 24 -41.94 -32.17 0.48
N SER A 25 -42.18 -32.94 1.56
CA SER A 25 -43.20 -33.99 1.58
C SER A 25 -44.62 -33.45 1.85
N LYS A 26 -44.73 -32.23 2.40
CA LYS A 26 -46.01 -31.61 2.77
C LYS A 26 -46.40 -30.43 1.88
N TYR A 27 -45.42 -29.74 1.31
CA TYR A 27 -45.66 -28.52 0.54
C TYR A 27 -45.05 -28.60 -0.86
N LYS A 28 -45.77 -28.05 -1.85
CA LYS A 28 -45.27 -27.80 -3.20
C LYS A 28 -44.90 -26.33 -3.34
N ILE A 29 -43.86 -26.07 -4.13
CA ILE A 29 -43.38 -24.72 -4.46
C ILE A 29 -43.58 -24.53 -5.96
N GLU A 30 -44.33 -23.51 -6.33
CA GLU A 30 -44.49 -23.06 -7.71
C GLU A 30 -43.75 -21.74 -7.86
N TRP A 31 -42.80 -21.70 -8.79
CA TRP A 31 -42.06 -20.49 -9.11
C TRP A 31 -42.73 -19.75 -10.25
N HIS A 32 -42.88 -18.44 -10.11
CA HIS A 32 -43.32 -17.54 -11.15
C HIS A 32 -42.11 -16.71 -11.58
N GLY A 33 -41.61 -16.99 -12.79
CA GLY A 33 -40.41 -16.38 -13.37
C GLY A 33 -40.72 -15.51 -14.58
N ILE A 34 -39.69 -15.15 -15.34
CA ILE A 34 -39.74 -14.22 -16.49
C ILE A 34 -40.79 -14.57 -17.57
N ASN A 35 -41.09 -15.87 -17.73
CA ASN A 35 -42.02 -16.41 -18.72
C ASN A 35 -43.31 -16.98 -18.08
N GLY A 36 -43.62 -16.59 -16.83
CA GLY A 36 -44.74 -17.15 -16.07
C GLY A 36 -44.31 -18.33 -15.20
N ILE A 37 -45.17 -19.33 -15.05
CA ILE A 37 -44.90 -20.48 -14.17
C ILE A 37 -43.69 -21.27 -14.68
N VAL A 38 -42.69 -21.45 -13.82
CA VAL A 38 -41.45 -22.16 -14.12
C VAL A 38 -41.68 -23.66 -13.99
N PRO A 39 -41.44 -24.46 -15.05
CA PRO A 39 -41.56 -25.91 -14.98
C PRO A 39 -40.61 -26.53 -13.96
N GLN A 40 -41.08 -27.54 -13.23
CA GLN A 40 -40.27 -28.23 -12.22
C GLN A 40 -38.98 -28.86 -12.80
N SER A 41 -38.99 -29.24 -14.09
CA SER A 41 -37.81 -29.73 -14.80
C SER A 41 -36.68 -28.70 -14.91
N GLU A 42 -37.00 -27.41 -14.88
CA GLU A 42 -36.01 -26.32 -14.96
C GLU A 42 -35.38 -25.98 -13.60
N LEU A 43 -36.06 -26.32 -12.50
CA LEU A 43 -35.59 -26.12 -11.12
C LEU A 43 -34.64 -27.23 -10.66
N GLY A 44 -34.67 -28.39 -11.30
CA GLY A 44 -33.90 -29.57 -10.89
C GLY A 44 -34.31 -30.08 -9.49
N ASN A 45 -33.36 -30.60 -8.71
CA ASN A 45 -33.61 -31.15 -7.38
C ASN A 45 -33.75 -30.09 -6.27
N ASP A 46 -33.40 -28.84 -6.58
CA ASP A 46 -33.33 -27.75 -5.62
C ASP A 46 -34.48 -26.75 -5.77
N LEU A 47 -35.65 -27.15 -5.30
CA LEU A 47 -36.89 -26.35 -5.35
C LEU A 47 -36.82 -25.03 -4.56
N LYS A 48 -35.79 -24.82 -3.72
CA LYS A 48 -35.61 -23.56 -2.99
C LYS A 48 -34.96 -22.48 -3.83
N ASN A 49 -34.38 -22.83 -4.99
CA ASN A 49 -33.64 -21.91 -5.83
C ASN A 49 -34.24 -21.84 -7.24
N TYR A 50 -34.41 -20.62 -7.74
CA TYR A 50 -34.71 -20.36 -9.14
C TYR A 50 -33.55 -19.59 -9.77
N VAL A 51 -33.03 -20.10 -10.90
CA VAL A 51 -31.88 -19.51 -11.58
C VAL A 51 -32.24 -19.20 -13.03
N ILE A 52 -32.19 -17.92 -13.38
CA ILE A 52 -32.19 -17.47 -14.77
C ILE A 52 -30.75 -17.53 -15.25
N LYS A 53 -30.41 -18.47 -16.13
CA LYS A 53 -29.02 -18.74 -16.53
C LYS A 53 -28.40 -17.64 -17.40
N LYS A 54 -29.22 -16.98 -18.21
CA LYS A 54 -28.84 -15.88 -19.10
C LYS A 54 -30.02 -14.94 -19.24
N THR A 55 -29.94 -13.80 -18.58
CA THR A 55 -30.95 -12.75 -18.62
C THR A 55 -30.86 -11.99 -19.93
N LYS A 56 -32.00 -11.54 -20.43
CA LYS A 56 -32.10 -10.77 -21.67
C LYS A 56 -32.71 -9.41 -21.37
N ILE A 57 -32.46 -8.45 -22.25
CA ILE A 57 -33.04 -7.11 -22.10
C ILE A 57 -34.58 -7.16 -22.06
N GLU A 58 -35.19 -8.15 -22.71
CA GLU A 58 -36.65 -8.34 -22.68
C GLU A 58 -37.18 -8.87 -21.34
N ASP A 59 -36.29 -9.31 -20.45
CA ASP A 59 -36.63 -9.73 -19.09
C ASP A 59 -36.70 -8.53 -18.12
N ASP A 60 -36.35 -7.32 -18.57
CA ASP A 60 -36.46 -6.10 -17.78
C ASP A 60 -37.92 -5.81 -17.37
N GLY A 61 -38.12 -5.49 -16.09
CA GLY A 61 -39.42 -5.23 -15.48
C GLY A 61 -40.24 -6.49 -15.17
N LYS A 62 -39.69 -7.71 -15.34
CA LYS A 62 -40.40 -8.96 -15.00
C LYS A 62 -40.40 -9.22 -13.50
N GLU A 63 -41.52 -9.66 -12.95
CA GLU A 63 -41.63 -10.04 -11.55
C GLU A 63 -41.27 -11.51 -11.31
N ILE A 64 -40.57 -11.75 -10.21
CA ILE A 64 -40.16 -13.05 -9.73
C ILE A 64 -40.76 -13.25 -8.34
N TYR A 65 -41.52 -14.33 -8.16
CA TYR A 65 -42.07 -14.72 -6.86
C TYR A 65 -42.29 -16.24 -6.81
N ALA A 66 -42.59 -16.75 -5.62
CA ALA A 66 -42.99 -18.14 -5.46
C ALA A 66 -44.27 -18.25 -4.64
N THR A 67 -45.01 -19.31 -4.95
CA THR A 67 -46.25 -19.70 -4.31
C THR A 67 -46.03 -21.04 -3.62
N ILE A 68 -46.39 -21.12 -2.34
CA ILE A 68 -46.22 -22.32 -1.51
C ILE A 68 -47.59 -22.80 -1.06
N SER A 69 -47.92 -24.06 -1.38
CA SER A 69 -49.22 -24.65 -1.04
C SER A 69 -49.06 -26.09 -0.56
N GLU A 70 -50.02 -26.56 0.23
CA GLU A 70 -50.03 -27.94 0.73
C GLU A 70 -50.22 -28.97 -0.39
N ILE A 71 -49.54 -30.11 -0.27
CA ILE A 71 -49.74 -31.27 -1.13
C ILE A 71 -50.98 -32.02 -0.62
N ASN A 72 -52.00 -32.15 -1.48
CA ASN A 72 -53.27 -32.81 -1.16
C ASN A 72 -53.93 -32.25 0.13
N PRO A 73 -54.27 -30.94 0.16
CA PRO A 73 -54.89 -30.33 1.33
C PRO A 73 -56.20 -31.04 1.64
N LYS A 74 -56.38 -31.43 2.90
CA LYS A 74 -57.66 -31.98 3.34
C LYS A 74 -58.69 -30.85 3.27
N PRO A 75 -59.89 -31.07 2.71
CA PRO A 75 -60.92 -30.05 2.67
C PRO A 75 -61.28 -29.65 4.11
N GLN A 76 -61.10 -28.37 4.41
CA GLN A 76 -61.49 -27.78 5.68
C GLN A 76 -62.79 -27.03 5.47
N TYR A 77 -63.66 -27.00 6.48
CA TYR A 77 -64.93 -26.29 6.43
C TYR A 77 -65.01 -25.32 7.61
N ASP A 78 -65.60 -24.15 7.39
CA ASP A 78 -65.88 -23.19 8.45
C ASP A 78 -67.05 -23.66 9.34
N HIS A 79 -67.37 -22.88 10.37
CA HIS A 79 -68.49 -23.15 11.27
C HIS A 79 -69.87 -23.11 10.58
N LEU A 80 -69.94 -22.67 9.32
CA LEU A 80 -71.13 -22.59 8.47
C LEU A 80 -71.13 -23.67 7.36
N HIS A 81 -70.20 -24.62 7.40
CA HIS A 81 -70.00 -25.69 6.39
C HIS A 81 -69.61 -25.19 5.00
N ASN A 82 -69.03 -23.99 4.88
CA ASN A 82 -68.42 -23.52 3.64
C ASN A 82 -67.00 -24.07 3.51
N LEU A 83 -66.62 -24.46 2.29
CA LEU A 83 -65.27 -24.94 1.99
C LEU A 83 -64.25 -23.81 2.20
N ILE A 84 -63.28 -24.03 3.09
CA ILE A 84 -62.14 -23.14 3.28
C ILE A 84 -61.10 -23.50 2.21
N PRO A 85 -60.69 -22.54 1.35
CA PRO A 85 -59.66 -22.81 0.36
C PRO A 85 -58.34 -23.21 1.04
N PRO A 86 -57.54 -24.08 0.41
CA PRO A 86 -56.24 -24.46 0.93
C PRO A 86 -55.38 -23.24 1.27
N HIS A 87 -54.60 -23.31 2.34
CA HIS A 87 -53.70 -22.23 2.69
C HIS A 87 -52.58 -22.12 1.65
N GLU A 88 -52.43 -20.93 1.09
CA GLU A 88 -51.42 -20.58 0.09
C GLU A 88 -50.60 -19.40 0.60
N ILE A 89 -49.29 -19.52 0.54
CA ILE A 89 -48.35 -18.47 0.92
C ILE A 89 -47.67 -17.97 -0.35
N VAL A 90 -47.91 -16.72 -0.69
CA VAL A 90 -47.19 -16.02 -1.76
C VAL A 90 -46.03 -15.25 -1.14
N THR A 91 -44.83 -15.35 -1.72
CA THR A 91 -43.68 -14.57 -1.25
C THR A 91 -43.79 -13.10 -1.65
N ASN A 92 -42.88 -12.27 -1.16
CA ASN A 92 -42.65 -10.97 -1.78
C ASN A 92 -42.29 -11.14 -3.27
N HIS A 93 -42.71 -10.18 -4.08
CA HIS A 93 -42.38 -10.06 -5.49
C HIS A 93 -41.07 -9.29 -5.62
N VAL A 94 -40.19 -9.76 -6.49
CA VAL A 94 -38.95 -9.09 -6.85
C VAL A 94 -39.02 -8.73 -8.33
N THR A 95 -39.02 -7.44 -8.67
CA THR A 95 -38.92 -7.00 -10.06
C THR A 95 -37.46 -7.10 -10.50
N LEU A 96 -37.21 -7.84 -11.58
CA LEU A 96 -35.90 -7.93 -12.21
C LEU A 96 -35.75 -6.79 -13.21
N HIS A 97 -34.69 -6.02 -13.09
CA HIS A 97 -34.24 -5.07 -14.10
C HIS A 97 -32.99 -5.57 -14.82
N VAL A 98 -32.93 -5.43 -16.15
CA VAL A 98 -31.80 -5.93 -16.96
C VAL A 98 -31.13 -4.78 -17.69
N ASN A 99 -29.89 -4.47 -17.31
CA ASN A 99 -29.05 -3.51 -17.99
C ASN A 99 -28.38 -4.16 -19.22
N LYS A 100 -28.24 -3.45 -20.34
CA LYS A 100 -27.71 -4.08 -21.56
C LYS A 100 -26.25 -4.54 -21.48
N SER A 101 -25.36 -3.80 -20.82
CA SER A 101 -23.96 -4.23 -20.64
C SER A 101 -23.29 -3.59 -19.43
N ALA A 102 -22.21 -4.24 -18.97
CA ALA A 102 -21.26 -3.64 -18.05
C ALA A 102 -20.53 -2.44 -18.71
N PRO A 103 -20.01 -1.50 -17.92
CA PRO A 103 -19.22 -0.39 -18.43
C PRO A 103 -17.89 -0.86 -19.01
N LEU A 104 -17.47 -0.26 -20.12
CA LEU A 104 -16.15 -0.43 -20.71
C LEU A 104 -15.25 0.73 -20.28
N LEU A 105 -14.40 0.47 -19.28
CA LEU A 105 -13.51 1.47 -18.68
C LEU A 105 -12.04 1.21 -19.02
N SER A 106 -11.29 2.27 -19.25
CA SER A 106 -9.83 2.28 -19.20
C SER A 106 -9.38 3.10 -18.00
N THR A 107 -8.34 2.64 -17.30
CA THR A 107 -7.88 3.30 -16.07
C THR A 107 -6.38 3.40 -16.00
N ASP A 108 -5.88 4.59 -15.68
CA ASP A 108 -4.47 4.85 -15.46
C ASP A 108 -4.25 5.43 -14.06
N HIS A 109 -3.10 5.11 -13.49
CA HIS A 109 -2.64 5.67 -12.24
C HIS A 109 -1.23 6.20 -12.46
N PHE A 110 -0.92 7.38 -11.92
CA PHE A 110 0.42 7.93 -11.92
C PHE A 110 0.76 8.54 -10.57
N ILE A 111 2.04 8.44 -10.17
CA ILE A 111 2.54 9.02 -8.93
C ILE A 111 3.63 10.03 -9.26
N ARG A 112 3.65 11.16 -8.55
CA ARG A 112 4.71 12.15 -8.70
C ARG A 112 5.07 12.84 -7.39
N GLU A 113 6.31 13.30 -7.35
CA GLU A 113 6.89 14.03 -6.22
C GLU A 113 6.90 15.55 -6.43
N LYS A 114 6.54 16.04 -7.63
CA LYS A 114 6.46 17.47 -7.93
C LYS A 114 5.13 17.76 -8.65
N PRO A 115 4.46 18.90 -8.38
CA PRO A 115 3.15 19.21 -8.96
C PRO A 115 3.11 19.26 -10.49
N LYS A 116 4.26 19.48 -11.14
CA LYS A 116 4.39 19.68 -12.59
C LYS A 116 5.38 18.72 -13.25
N SER A 117 5.78 17.64 -12.58
CA SER A 117 6.56 16.60 -13.23
C SER A 117 5.65 15.58 -13.89
N ASP A 118 6.18 14.89 -14.88
CA ASP A 118 5.53 13.71 -15.45
C ASP A 118 5.25 12.70 -14.34
N GLY A 119 4.07 12.11 -14.41
CA GLY A 119 3.69 11.01 -13.54
C GLY A 119 4.42 9.74 -13.95
N VAL A 120 4.79 8.91 -12.98
CA VAL A 120 5.48 7.64 -13.22
C VAL A 120 4.77 6.49 -12.52
N ASN A 121 4.99 5.27 -13.03
CA ASN A 121 4.42 4.05 -12.45
C ASN A 121 5.29 3.52 -11.31
N GLU A 122 6.60 3.75 -11.36
CA GLU A 122 7.53 3.51 -10.24
C GLU A 122 8.23 4.82 -9.88
N LEU A 123 7.99 5.31 -8.65
CA LEU A 123 8.60 6.52 -8.13
C LEU A 123 9.60 6.17 -7.02
N THR A 124 10.82 6.65 -7.14
CA THR A 124 11.70 6.74 -5.97
C THR A 124 11.50 8.07 -5.29
N TYR A 125 11.10 8.05 -4.02
CA TYR A 125 10.86 9.24 -3.21
C TYR A 125 12.18 9.83 -2.69
N HIS A 126 12.34 11.14 -2.79
CA HIS A 126 13.57 11.89 -2.49
C HIS A 126 13.42 12.89 -1.34
N GLY A 127 12.46 12.68 -0.44
CA GLY A 127 12.29 13.51 0.75
C GLY A 127 11.40 14.74 0.56
N SER A 128 10.61 14.81 -0.51
CA SER A 128 9.64 15.90 -0.65
C SER A 128 8.55 15.84 0.42
N LYS A 129 7.91 16.97 0.72
CA LYS A 129 6.85 16.98 1.72
C LYS A 129 5.59 16.21 1.28
N HIS A 130 5.34 16.10 -0.03
CA HIS A 130 4.06 15.60 -0.54
C HIS A 130 4.25 14.66 -1.73
N LEU A 131 3.35 13.69 -1.85
CA LEU A 131 3.14 12.93 -3.07
C LEU A 131 1.81 13.33 -3.70
N TRP A 132 1.78 13.34 -5.03
CA TRP A 132 0.56 13.55 -5.80
C TRP A 132 0.29 12.29 -6.60
N HIS A 133 -0.90 11.74 -6.40
CA HIS A 133 -1.38 10.55 -7.06
C HIS A 133 -2.51 10.96 -8.01
N GLU A 134 -2.41 10.61 -9.28
CA GLU A 134 -3.38 10.96 -10.31
C GLU A 134 -4.03 9.69 -10.87
N LEU A 135 -5.35 9.64 -10.81
CA LEU A 135 -6.16 8.51 -11.22
C LEU A 135 -7.04 8.97 -12.36
N HIS A 136 -6.95 8.30 -13.50
CA HIS A 136 -7.72 8.59 -14.70
C HIS A 136 -8.67 7.44 -14.96
N VAL A 137 -9.94 7.75 -15.23
CA VAL A 137 -10.94 6.78 -15.68
C VAL A 137 -11.56 7.30 -16.97
N ILE A 138 -11.43 6.53 -18.04
CA ILE A 138 -12.00 6.83 -19.34
C ILE A 138 -13.12 5.85 -19.61
N ASN A 139 -14.36 6.36 -19.70
CA ASN A 139 -15.52 5.57 -20.08
C ASN A 139 -15.65 5.52 -21.61
N SER A 140 -15.37 4.35 -22.19
CA SER A 140 -15.46 4.09 -23.64
C SER A 140 -16.73 3.34 -24.03
N THR A 141 -17.70 3.22 -23.13
CA THR A 141 -18.94 2.50 -23.43
C THR A 141 -19.73 3.19 -24.53
N SER A 142 -20.30 2.39 -25.44
CA SER A 142 -21.10 2.90 -26.54
C SER A 142 -22.41 3.53 -26.03
N ASN A 143 -22.88 4.56 -26.74
CA ASN A 143 -24.08 5.33 -26.41
C ASN A 143 -25.35 4.49 -26.22
N GLU A 144 -25.44 3.33 -26.84
CA GLU A 144 -26.64 2.48 -26.82
C GLU A 144 -26.76 1.61 -25.57
N TYR A 145 -25.69 1.57 -24.77
CA TYR A 145 -25.52 0.62 -23.67
C TYR A 145 -25.30 1.29 -22.28
N GLU A 146 -25.12 2.61 -22.23
CA GLU A 146 -24.96 3.36 -20.98
C GLU A 146 -26.34 3.76 -20.39
N PRO A 147 -26.54 3.66 -19.07
CA PRO A 147 -27.74 4.20 -18.41
C PRO A 147 -27.88 5.71 -18.64
N GLU A 148 -29.11 6.23 -18.70
CA GLU A 148 -29.35 7.66 -18.96
C GLU A 148 -28.63 8.61 -18.00
N ASN A 149 -28.42 8.20 -16.74
CA ASN A 149 -27.76 8.99 -15.70
C ASN A 149 -26.27 8.63 -15.50
N GLY A 150 -25.69 7.82 -16.38
CA GLY A 150 -24.35 7.26 -16.24
C GLY A 150 -24.25 6.25 -15.10
N TRP A 151 -23.01 5.82 -14.80
CA TRP A 151 -22.75 4.95 -13.66
C TRP A 151 -22.30 5.77 -12.45
N THR A 152 -22.69 5.33 -11.25
CA THR A 152 -22.15 5.86 -10.01
C THR A 152 -21.30 4.79 -9.36
N GLY A 153 -20.03 5.09 -9.10
CA GLY A 153 -19.09 4.17 -8.49
C GLY A 153 -18.49 4.69 -7.19
N LYS A 154 -17.71 3.82 -6.56
CA LYS A 154 -16.89 4.12 -5.40
C LYS A 154 -15.43 3.70 -5.69
N LEU A 155 -14.51 4.65 -5.53
CA LEU A 155 -13.08 4.40 -5.67
C LEU A 155 -12.46 4.08 -4.31
N TYR A 156 -11.69 3.01 -4.26
CA TYR A 156 -10.89 2.58 -3.13
C TYR A 156 -9.43 2.84 -3.43
N TYR A 157 -8.79 3.64 -2.57
CA TYR A 157 -7.40 4.02 -2.68
C TYR A 157 -6.63 3.59 -1.43
N TYR A 158 -5.78 2.58 -1.57
CA TYR A 158 -4.94 2.06 -0.49
C TYR A 158 -3.69 2.91 -0.31
N LEU A 159 -3.39 3.27 0.94
CA LEU A 159 -2.30 4.21 1.25
C LEU A 159 -1.16 3.54 2.01
N SER A 160 0.05 4.03 1.77
CA SER A 160 1.22 3.66 2.55
C SER A 160 1.09 4.11 4.00
N LYS A 161 1.70 3.36 4.93
CA LYS A 161 1.86 3.77 6.34
C LYS A 161 2.72 5.03 6.50
N ASN A 162 3.47 5.36 5.46
CA ASN A 162 4.35 6.52 5.40
C ASN A 162 3.61 7.81 5.05
N GLU A 163 2.32 7.76 4.70
CA GLU A 163 1.59 8.88 4.12
C GLU A 163 0.33 9.24 4.89
N LYS A 164 -0.09 10.50 4.75
CA LYS A 164 -1.39 11.00 5.23
C LYS A 164 -2.07 11.82 4.14
N VAL A 165 -3.31 11.51 3.80
CA VAL A 165 -4.10 12.30 2.85
C VAL A 165 -4.33 13.71 3.40
N GLU A 166 -4.08 14.72 2.56
CA GLU A 166 -4.37 16.12 2.88
C GLU A 166 -5.54 16.66 2.08
N ASN A 167 -5.53 16.40 0.78
CA ASN A 167 -6.53 16.93 -0.14
C ASN A 167 -6.84 15.90 -1.23
N VAL A 168 -8.09 15.91 -1.67
CA VAL A 168 -8.56 15.13 -2.82
C VAL A 168 -9.28 16.10 -3.74
N TYR A 169 -9.01 16.00 -5.04
CA TYR A 169 -9.56 16.90 -6.04
C TYR A 169 -10.12 16.11 -7.21
N ASN A 170 -11.24 16.60 -7.74
CA ASN A 170 -11.68 16.29 -9.09
C ASN A 170 -11.08 17.32 -10.06
N ILE A 171 -10.53 16.85 -11.18
CA ILE A 171 -9.93 17.67 -12.22
C ILE A 171 -10.80 17.55 -13.47
N ASP A 172 -11.32 18.68 -13.93
CA ASP A 172 -12.08 18.79 -15.18
C ASP A 172 -11.40 19.83 -16.08
N GLY A 173 -10.69 19.35 -17.10
CA GLY A 173 -9.79 20.15 -17.93
C GLY A 173 -8.73 20.86 -17.09
N PHE A 174 -8.83 22.18 -16.98
CA PHE A 174 -7.92 23.02 -16.18
C PHE A 174 -8.48 23.37 -14.78
N THR A 175 -9.72 22.97 -14.49
CA THR A 175 -10.40 23.30 -13.23
C THR A 175 -10.11 22.23 -12.20
N LYS A 176 -9.67 22.66 -11.01
CA LYS A 176 -9.38 21.78 -9.87
C LYS A 176 -10.37 22.04 -8.75
N THR A 177 -11.31 21.13 -8.57
CA THR A 177 -12.37 21.23 -7.54
C THR A 177 -12.03 20.31 -6.38
N LYS A 178 -11.89 20.87 -5.18
CA LYS A 178 -11.67 20.06 -3.97
C LYS A 178 -12.94 19.26 -3.67
N LEU A 179 -12.79 17.96 -3.43
CA LEU A 179 -13.91 17.10 -3.04
C LEU A 179 -14.26 17.34 -1.57
N ASP A 180 -15.55 17.46 -1.29
CA ASP A 180 -16.08 17.67 0.06
C ASP A 180 -15.95 16.42 0.93
N PHE A 181 -15.85 16.62 2.25
CA PHE A 181 -15.68 15.53 3.21
C PHE A 181 -16.77 14.47 3.14
N ASP A 182 -18.01 14.83 2.81
CA ASP A 182 -19.13 13.88 2.71
C ASP A 182 -18.95 12.85 1.58
N SER A 183 -18.14 13.19 0.57
CA SER A 183 -17.77 12.28 -0.51
C SER A 183 -16.59 11.36 -0.15
N LEU A 184 -15.95 11.58 1.00
CA LEU A 184 -14.72 10.90 1.40
C LEU A 184 -14.95 10.09 2.68
N THR A 185 -14.47 8.86 2.71
CA THR A 185 -14.46 8.04 3.93
C THR A 185 -13.10 7.42 4.12
N PHE A 186 -12.54 7.52 5.32
CA PHE A 186 -11.23 6.94 5.62
C PHE A 186 -11.37 5.74 6.58
N ASP A 187 -11.05 4.56 6.07
CA ASP A 187 -10.95 3.36 6.89
C ASP A 187 -9.55 3.31 7.54
N LYS A 188 -9.48 3.66 8.83
CA LYS A 188 -8.23 3.65 9.60
C LYS A 188 -7.66 2.26 9.79
N ALA A 189 -8.48 1.21 9.84
CA ALA A 189 -8.02 -0.15 10.07
C ALA A 189 -7.34 -0.71 8.82
N LYS A 190 -7.86 -0.37 7.64
CA LYS A 190 -7.32 -0.80 6.34
C LYS A 190 -6.39 0.21 5.67
N ILE A 191 -6.25 1.41 6.25
CA ILE A 191 -5.53 2.56 5.70
C ILE A 191 -5.98 2.82 4.24
N THR A 192 -7.28 2.99 4.07
CA THR A 192 -7.92 3.13 2.75
C THR A 192 -8.75 4.40 2.70
N LEU A 193 -8.53 5.21 1.67
CA LEU A 193 -9.41 6.30 1.29
C LEU A 193 -10.49 5.77 0.35
N GLN A 194 -11.75 6.00 0.68
CA GLN A 194 -12.88 5.75 -0.19
C GLN A 194 -13.40 7.08 -0.72
N ILE A 195 -13.58 7.16 -2.04
CA ILE A 195 -14.23 8.30 -2.70
C ILE A 195 -15.57 7.78 -3.23
N ASN A 196 -16.64 8.28 -2.64
CA ASN A 196 -18.01 7.82 -2.86
C ASN A 196 -18.69 8.65 -3.96
N ASN A 197 -19.74 8.08 -4.55
CA ASN A 197 -20.63 8.77 -5.49
C ASN A 197 -19.92 9.36 -6.72
N LEU A 198 -18.88 8.68 -7.22
CA LEU A 198 -18.19 9.08 -8.43
C LEU A 198 -19.07 8.82 -9.64
N LYS A 199 -19.53 9.88 -10.29
CA LYS A 199 -20.29 9.78 -11.53
C LYS A 199 -19.36 9.58 -12.70
N LEU A 200 -19.67 8.58 -13.51
CA LEU A 200 -18.97 8.22 -14.73
C LEU A 200 -19.94 8.44 -15.87
N SER A 201 -19.77 9.59 -16.50
CA SER A 201 -20.57 10.03 -17.63
C SER A 201 -19.90 9.65 -18.95
N LYS A 202 -20.67 9.77 -20.03
CA LYS A 202 -20.31 9.22 -21.33
C LYS A 202 -19.12 9.90 -21.99
N LYS A 203 -18.12 9.11 -22.41
CA LYS A 203 -16.92 9.59 -23.14
C LYS A 203 -16.19 10.72 -22.41
N GLU A 204 -16.38 10.80 -21.10
CA GLU A 204 -15.71 11.77 -20.25
C GLU A 204 -14.54 11.10 -19.54
N LEU A 205 -13.46 11.87 -19.40
CA LEU A 205 -12.35 11.54 -18.54
C LEU A 205 -12.70 12.01 -17.13
N LEU A 206 -12.83 11.08 -16.20
CA LEU A 206 -12.81 11.41 -14.77
C LEU A 206 -11.35 11.41 -14.32
N GLN A 207 -10.86 12.54 -13.84
CA GLN A 207 -9.52 12.66 -13.26
C GLN A 207 -9.61 13.02 -11.78
N ILE A 208 -9.06 12.16 -10.93
CA ILE A 208 -8.94 12.40 -9.49
C ILE A 208 -7.48 12.61 -9.13
N GLN A 209 -7.20 13.64 -8.33
CA GLN A 209 -5.88 13.88 -7.75
C GLN A 209 -5.94 13.77 -6.23
N ILE A 210 -5.15 12.85 -5.68
CA ILE A 210 -4.97 12.67 -4.23
C ILE A 210 -3.61 13.25 -3.85
N GLN A 211 -3.62 14.27 -3.00
CA GLN A 211 -2.42 14.83 -2.40
C GLN A 211 -2.22 14.24 -1.01
N THR A 212 -1.07 13.62 -0.79
CA THR A 212 -0.65 13.10 0.51
C THR A 212 0.55 13.87 1.04
N ARG A 213 0.71 13.90 2.36
CA ARG A 213 1.94 14.31 3.05
C ARG A 213 2.70 13.08 3.48
N VAL A 214 4.01 13.02 3.21
CA VAL A 214 4.88 11.96 3.73
C VAL A 214 5.21 12.29 5.19
N ILE A 215 4.93 11.35 6.09
CA ILE A 215 5.08 11.51 7.55
C ILE A 215 6.24 10.70 8.14
N ASN A 216 6.70 9.65 7.47
CA ASN A 216 7.90 8.87 7.79
C ASN A 216 8.31 8.05 6.55
N THR A 217 9.31 7.18 6.67
CA THR A 217 9.76 6.28 5.58
C THR A 217 9.98 4.87 6.12
N ASP A 218 9.20 4.45 7.11
CA ASP A 218 9.44 3.21 7.84
C ASP A 218 9.13 1.99 6.97
N GLN A 219 8.17 2.14 6.04
CA GLN A 219 7.90 1.19 4.99
C GLN A 219 8.78 1.49 3.76
N PRO A 220 9.80 0.67 3.42
CA PRO A 220 10.75 0.99 2.36
C PRO A 220 10.12 1.01 0.96
N THR A 221 9.06 0.24 0.75
CA THR A 221 8.33 0.19 -0.53
C THR A 221 6.84 -0.01 -0.31
N PHE A 222 6.00 0.63 -1.13
CA PHE A 222 4.55 0.41 -1.15
C PHE A 222 4.05 0.32 -2.59
N ASN A 223 3.16 -0.63 -2.84
CA ASN A 223 2.48 -0.77 -4.12
C ASN A 223 1.03 -0.29 -3.99
N TYR A 224 0.63 0.60 -4.88
CA TYR A 224 -0.71 1.15 -4.97
C TYR A 224 -1.46 0.41 -6.07
N SER A 225 -2.56 -0.24 -5.68
CA SER A 225 -3.50 -0.88 -6.61
C SER A 225 -4.92 -0.39 -6.31
N PRO A 226 -5.28 0.83 -6.73
CA PRO A 226 -6.62 1.36 -6.57
C PRO A 226 -7.68 0.51 -7.29
N GLU A 227 -8.91 0.53 -6.76
CA GLU A 227 -10.04 -0.22 -7.32
C GLU A 227 -11.28 0.68 -7.42
N LEU A 228 -11.90 0.74 -8.60
CA LEU A 228 -13.20 1.36 -8.80
C LEU A 228 -14.26 0.27 -8.79
N ILE A 229 -15.18 0.36 -7.84
CA ILE A 229 -16.33 -0.53 -7.71
C ILE A 229 -17.57 0.24 -8.15
N ILE A 230 -18.22 -0.22 -9.21
CA ILE A 230 -19.52 0.26 -9.63
C ILE A 230 -20.53 -0.77 -9.10
N PRO A 231 -21.39 -0.37 -8.13
CA PRO A 231 -22.45 -1.24 -7.69
C PRO A 231 -23.30 -1.61 -8.90
N THR A 232 -23.48 -2.92 -9.10
CA THR A 232 -24.53 -3.39 -9.99
C THR A 232 -25.81 -3.18 -9.19
N PRO A 233 -26.68 -2.22 -9.56
CA PRO A 233 -27.77 -1.87 -8.68
C PRO A 233 -28.64 -3.13 -8.48
N GLY A 234 -29.08 -3.39 -7.25
CA GLY A 234 -29.89 -4.58 -6.95
C GLY A 234 -29.18 -5.94 -6.93
N ASN A 235 -27.87 -6.05 -7.17
CA ASN A 235 -27.10 -7.29 -6.95
C ASN A 235 -25.86 -7.03 -6.09
N SER A 236 -25.92 -7.41 -4.80
CA SER A 236 -24.80 -7.24 -3.86
C SER A 236 -23.61 -8.17 -4.13
N GLU A 237 -23.79 -9.20 -4.97
CA GLU A 237 -22.77 -10.22 -5.23
C GLU A 237 -22.00 -10.00 -6.54
N SER A 238 -22.45 -9.12 -7.42
CA SER A 238 -21.89 -8.96 -8.78
C SER A 238 -21.51 -7.52 -9.13
N ASN A 239 -20.94 -6.77 -8.18
CA ASN A 239 -20.43 -5.42 -8.49
C ASN A 239 -19.39 -5.48 -9.61
N PHE A 240 -19.49 -4.55 -10.55
CA PHE A 240 -18.43 -4.37 -11.53
C PHE A 240 -17.20 -3.76 -10.83
N THR A 241 -16.05 -4.42 -10.97
CA THR A 241 -14.79 -3.97 -10.36
C THR A 241 -13.75 -3.73 -11.43
N GLN A 242 -13.29 -2.48 -11.52
CA GLN A 242 -12.18 -2.07 -12.39
C GLN A 242 -10.95 -1.80 -11.53
N ARG A 243 -9.85 -2.49 -11.82
CA ARG A 243 -8.55 -2.27 -11.17
C ARG A 243 -7.72 -1.31 -11.99
N PHE A 244 -7.03 -0.40 -11.31
CA PHE A 244 -6.03 0.47 -11.92
C PHE A 244 -4.73 -0.30 -12.10
N GLN A 245 -3.86 0.20 -12.99
CA GLN A 245 -2.49 -0.30 -13.07
C GLN A 245 -1.78 -0.15 -11.72
N GLU A 246 -1.08 -1.20 -11.30
CA GLU A 246 -0.29 -1.18 -10.08
C GLU A 246 0.91 -0.25 -10.24
N ASN A 247 1.05 0.69 -9.30
CA ASN A 247 2.19 1.59 -9.22
C ASN A 247 2.94 1.36 -7.92
N ARG A 248 4.20 1.79 -7.87
CA ARG A 248 5.09 1.56 -6.74
C ARG A 248 5.80 2.84 -6.32
N VAL A 249 5.93 3.03 -5.01
CA VAL A 249 6.85 4.01 -4.42
C VAL A 249 7.93 3.29 -3.63
N ILE A 250 9.17 3.72 -3.83
CA ILE A 250 10.34 3.32 -3.04
C ILE A 250 10.67 4.52 -2.13
N PHE A 251 10.43 4.37 -0.83
CA PHE A 251 10.73 5.39 0.17
C PHE A 251 12.19 5.27 0.59
N SER A 252 13.01 6.22 0.13
CA SER A 252 14.40 6.34 0.55
C SER A 252 14.61 7.64 1.33
N ASN A 253 15.39 7.55 2.40
CA ASN A 253 15.87 8.73 3.12
C ASN A 253 17.09 9.38 2.44
N GLY A 254 17.56 8.81 1.33
CA GLY A 254 18.60 9.40 0.49
C GLY A 254 19.97 9.57 1.14
N ASN A 255 20.19 9.01 2.34
CA ASN A 255 21.33 9.36 3.18
C ASN A 255 22.33 8.21 3.33
N LEU A 256 23.58 8.59 3.56
CA LEU A 256 24.64 7.72 4.06
C LEU A 256 24.80 8.00 5.56
N LYS A 257 24.49 7.02 6.41
CA LYS A 257 24.70 7.13 7.86
C LYS A 257 25.91 6.31 8.26
N ILE A 258 26.86 6.95 8.93
CA ILE A 258 28.06 6.33 9.50
C ILE A 258 27.91 6.34 11.03
N SER A 259 28.10 5.20 11.67
CA SER A 259 28.02 5.02 13.13
C SER A 259 29.32 4.36 13.60
N PRO A 260 30.33 5.16 14.00
CA PRO A 260 31.63 4.64 14.42
C PRO A 260 31.59 3.97 15.78
N SER A 261 32.45 2.98 15.99
CA SER A 261 32.66 2.32 17.28
C SER A 261 33.62 3.13 18.16
N GLU A 262 33.46 3.06 19.48
CA GLU A 262 34.42 3.62 20.44
C GLU A 262 35.68 2.74 20.53
N ILE A 263 36.84 3.37 20.70
CA ILE A 263 38.13 2.65 20.80
C ILE A 263 38.69 2.85 22.21
N HIS A 264 38.98 1.74 22.90
CA HIS A 264 39.58 1.76 24.22
C HIS A 264 41.01 1.22 24.15
N PHE A 265 41.96 1.92 24.77
CA PHE A 265 43.36 1.48 24.93
C PHE A 265 43.67 1.03 26.37
N GLY A 266 42.61 0.85 27.18
CA GLY A 266 42.72 0.34 28.53
C GLY A 266 43.46 1.24 29.52
N LYS A 267 43.98 0.61 30.56
CA LYS A 267 44.81 1.26 31.58
C LYS A 267 46.28 1.05 31.21
N ILE A 268 46.98 2.16 31.07
CA ILE A 268 48.38 2.16 30.64
C ILE A 268 49.25 2.64 31.80
N ASN A 269 50.21 1.83 32.20
CA ASN A 269 51.27 2.22 33.15
C ASN A 269 52.48 2.68 32.32
N LEU A 270 52.67 3.99 32.18
CA LEU A 270 53.75 4.55 31.37
C LEU A 270 55.05 4.67 32.17
N ILE A 271 56.15 4.15 31.61
CA ILE A 271 57.51 4.29 32.14
C ILE A 271 58.44 4.89 31.06
N GLU A 272 58.13 4.69 29.77
CA GLU A 272 58.92 5.15 28.62
C GLU A 272 58.02 5.29 27.36
N PRO A 273 58.50 5.96 26.29
CA PRO A 273 57.75 6.05 25.03
C PRO A 273 57.33 4.66 24.51
N THR A 274 56.05 4.48 24.26
CA THR A 274 55.47 3.15 24.02
C THR A 274 54.41 3.19 22.91
N MET A 275 54.33 2.12 22.11
CA MET A 275 53.22 1.86 21.20
C MET A 275 52.23 0.88 21.83
N ILE A 276 50.95 1.24 21.82
CA ILE A 276 49.91 0.54 22.56
C ILE A 276 48.82 0.11 21.59
N ALA A 277 48.44 -1.16 21.65
CA ALA A 277 47.30 -1.67 20.90
C ALA A 277 45.99 -1.37 21.65
N PRO A 278 44.86 -1.20 20.94
CA PRO A 278 43.54 -1.20 21.56
C PRO A 278 43.32 -2.47 22.40
N ASP A 279 42.55 -2.35 23.47
CA ASP A 279 42.02 -3.50 24.21
C ASP A 279 41.11 -4.34 23.29
N GLU A 280 40.82 -5.58 23.70
CA GLU A 280 39.88 -6.44 22.96
C GLU A 280 38.56 -5.71 22.69
N HIS A 281 38.27 -5.55 21.39
CA HIS A 281 37.13 -4.78 20.92
C HIS A 281 35.93 -5.69 20.71
N ASN A 282 34.79 -5.35 21.34
CA ASN A 282 33.58 -6.19 21.31
C ASN A 282 32.75 -6.08 20.02
N SER A 283 33.02 -5.09 19.15
CA SER A 283 32.32 -4.94 17.87
C SER A 283 33.15 -5.46 16.70
N SER A 284 32.50 -6.16 15.77
CA SER A 284 33.09 -6.69 14.54
C SER A 284 33.45 -5.60 13.51
N ASN A 285 32.86 -4.40 13.65
CA ASN A 285 33.04 -3.28 12.73
C ASN A 285 33.70 -2.09 13.44
N PHE A 286 34.62 -1.44 12.73
CA PHE A 286 35.18 -0.15 13.11
C PHE A 286 34.16 0.98 12.94
N ALA A 287 33.32 0.89 11.90
CA ALA A 287 32.15 1.73 11.74
C ALA A 287 31.04 0.99 11.00
N ASP A 288 29.82 1.08 11.52
CA ASP A 288 28.62 0.61 10.83
C ASP A 288 28.16 1.67 9.81
N ILE A 289 27.94 1.23 8.57
CA ILE A 289 27.50 2.11 7.50
C ILE A 289 26.16 1.63 6.96
N LYS A 290 25.17 2.52 6.98
CA LYS A 290 23.87 2.32 6.34
C LYS A 290 23.76 3.24 5.14
N ASP A 291 24.02 2.69 3.96
CA ASP A 291 23.93 3.42 2.69
C ASP A 291 22.54 3.29 2.06
N THR A 292 21.68 4.26 2.38
CA THR A 292 20.33 4.38 1.79
C THR A 292 20.26 5.35 0.61
N ARG A 293 21.41 5.87 0.14
CA ARG A 293 21.43 6.78 -1.03
C ARG A 293 20.79 6.11 -2.23
N VAL A 294 19.96 6.85 -2.97
CA VAL A 294 19.33 6.36 -4.20
C VAL A 294 20.32 6.46 -5.36
N ASN A 295 20.89 7.65 -5.56
CA ASN A 295 22.00 7.83 -6.48
C ASN A 295 23.30 7.49 -5.74
N LYS A 296 23.92 6.38 -6.13
CA LYS A 296 25.18 5.89 -5.57
C LYS A 296 26.35 6.65 -6.18
N SER A 297 26.36 7.98 -6.05
CA SER A 297 27.49 8.77 -6.52
C SER A 297 28.78 8.35 -5.81
N ALA A 298 29.89 8.44 -6.51
CA ALA A 298 31.22 8.18 -6.00
C ALA A 298 31.50 9.05 -4.77
N VAL A 299 31.92 8.42 -3.67
CA VAL A 299 32.24 9.13 -2.43
C VAL A 299 33.53 8.61 -1.82
N ASN A 300 34.21 9.53 -1.14
CA ASN A 300 35.33 9.22 -0.27
C ASN A 300 34.90 9.38 1.18
N ILE A 301 35.21 8.37 2.00
CA ILE A 301 35.09 8.43 3.45
C ILE A 301 36.51 8.47 4.02
N SER A 302 36.82 9.53 4.75
CA SER A 302 38.13 9.72 5.35
C SER A 302 38.01 9.93 6.86
N ILE A 303 39.06 9.53 7.58
CA ILE A 303 39.20 9.72 9.01
C ILE A 303 40.39 10.60 9.31
N LYS A 304 40.29 11.36 10.40
CA LYS A 304 41.38 12.12 11.00
C LYS A 304 41.22 12.12 12.52
N ALA A 305 42.24 11.69 13.23
CA ALA A 305 42.31 11.77 14.67
C ALA A 305 42.79 13.16 15.11
N ASP A 306 42.23 13.67 16.19
CA ASP A 306 42.80 14.79 16.91
C ASP A 306 44.11 14.32 17.59
N PRO A 307 45.26 14.96 17.32
CA PRO A 307 46.51 14.60 17.99
C PRO A 307 46.50 14.93 19.49
N LYS A 308 45.51 15.69 19.98
CA LYS A 308 45.39 16.06 21.39
C LYS A 308 44.51 15.08 22.14
N PHE A 309 44.99 14.68 23.30
CA PHE A 309 44.26 13.86 24.27
C PHE A 309 43.93 14.70 25.47
N TYR A 310 42.64 14.81 25.77
CA TYR A 310 42.07 15.68 26.78
C TYR A 310 41.70 14.89 28.04
N ASP A 311 42.00 15.45 29.19
CA ASP A 311 41.44 14.97 30.45
C ASP A 311 40.09 15.65 30.78
N LYS A 312 39.51 15.31 31.92
CA LYS A 312 38.24 15.90 32.39
C LYS A 312 38.31 17.41 32.71
N PHE A 313 39.50 17.98 32.75
CA PHE A 313 39.74 19.40 33.04
C PHE A 313 40.19 20.17 31.77
N GLU A 314 40.05 19.57 30.59
CA GLU A 314 40.48 20.13 29.30
C GLU A 314 42.00 20.38 29.21
N THR A 315 42.78 19.76 30.10
CA THR A 315 44.24 19.73 29.97
C THR A 315 44.59 18.67 28.93
N TYR A 316 45.49 19.00 28.00
CA TYR A 316 45.85 18.11 26.91
C TYR A 316 47.33 17.75 26.88
N PHE A 317 47.61 16.58 26.30
CA PHE A 317 48.92 16.21 25.80
C PHE A 317 48.82 15.83 24.32
N VAL A 318 49.95 15.85 23.61
CA VAL A 318 50.00 15.54 22.16
C VAL A 318 50.50 14.11 21.98
N GLN A 319 49.77 13.29 21.21
CA GLN A 319 50.20 11.98 20.73
C GLN A 319 49.73 11.73 19.30
N SER A 320 50.21 10.62 18.71
CA SER A 320 49.80 10.22 17.36
C SER A 320 49.12 8.86 17.38
N PHE A 321 48.06 8.72 16.58
CA PHE A 321 47.52 7.43 16.20
C PHE A 321 48.25 6.96 14.97
N GLN A 322 48.88 5.80 15.05
CA GLN A 322 49.56 5.17 13.94
C GLN A 322 48.78 3.95 13.49
N LEU A 323 48.34 3.93 12.23
CA LEU A 323 47.81 2.75 11.58
C LEU A 323 48.94 2.07 10.80
N ILE A 324 49.32 0.86 11.18
CA ILE A 324 50.35 0.10 10.46
C ILE A 324 49.66 -0.76 9.40
N LEU A 325 49.86 -0.45 8.12
CA LEU A 325 49.33 -1.28 7.03
C LEU A 325 50.22 -2.51 6.79
N LEU A 326 49.71 -3.48 6.04
CA LEU A 326 50.37 -4.75 5.66
C LEU A 326 51.80 -4.60 5.10
N GLU A 327 52.19 -3.40 4.64
CA GLU A 327 53.52 -3.08 4.12
C GLU A 327 54.48 -2.47 5.18
N ASN A 328 54.13 -2.52 6.47
CA ASN A 328 54.87 -1.91 7.58
C ASN A 328 55.08 -0.39 7.49
N MET A 329 54.36 0.31 6.61
CA MET A 329 54.35 1.77 6.59
C MET A 329 53.34 2.30 7.61
N PRO A 330 53.80 3.04 8.66
CA PRO A 330 52.89 3.69 9.59
C PRO A 330 52.21 4.88 8.92
N ILE A 331 50.89 4.93 9.01
CA ILE A 331 50.08 6.09 8.62
C ILE A 331 49.75 6.86 9.89
N ASP A 332 50.14 8.13 9.95
CA ASP A 332 49.72 9.03 11.01
C ASP A 332 48.29 9.53 10.73
N LEU A 333 47.35 9.16 11.59
CA LEU A 333 45.96 9.59 11.46
C LEU A 333 45.74 11.03 11.92
N SER A 334 46.77 11.78 12.33
CA SER A 334 46.68 13.24 12.51
C SER A 334 46.40 13.96 11.17
N GLU A 335 46.68 13.29 10.05
CA GLU A 335 46.30 13.68 8.70
C GLU A 335 45.05 12.94 8.20
N ASN A 336 44.45 13.42 7.11
CA ASN A 336 43.29 12.78 6.52
C ASN A 336 43.70 11.47 5.85
N TYR A 337 43.14 10.35 6.32
CA TYR A 337 43.30 9.04 5.71
C TYR A 337 41.99 8.58 5.07
N THR A 338 41.99 8.32 3.76
CA THR A 338 40.82 7.81 3.04
C THR A 338 40.66 6.31 3.27
N VAL A 339 39.56 5.93 3.93
CA VAL A 339 39.25 4.54 4.29
C VAL A 339 38.42 3.84 3.22
N ILE A 340 37.55 4.58 2.55
CA ILE A 340 36.74 4.10 1.43
C ILE A 340 36.82 5.14 0.32
N SER A 341 37.02 4.64 -0.90
CA SER A 341 36.76 5.36 -2.13
C SER A 341 35.86 4.48 -3.00
N SER A 342 34.64 4.94 -3.26
CA SER A 342 33.64 4.21 -4.04
C SER A 342 33.53 4.80 -5.44
N LYS A 343 33.13 3.98 -6.42
CA LYS A 343 32.75 4.45 -7.75
C LYS A 343 31.26 4.75 -7.81
N ASP A 344 30.85 5.37 -8.91
CA ASP A 344 29.43 5.54 -9.21
C ASP A 344 28.75 4.17 -9.34
N GLY A 345 27.61 4.00 -8.66
CA GLY A 345 26.85 2.76 -8.59
C GLY A 345 27.14 1.91 -7.36
N ASP A 346 28.26 2.15 -6.66
CA ASP A 346 28.69 1.27 -5.56
C ASP A 346 27.86 1.47 -4.29
N GLN A 347 27.45 0.35 -3.68
CA GLN A 347 26.93 0.34 -2.32
C GLN A 347 28.08 0.38 -1.31
N ILE A 348 27.98 1.26 -0.33
CA ILE A 348 28.98 1.36 0.75
C ILE A 348 28.59 0.43 1.90
N ASN A 349 29.48 -0.50 2.20
CA ASN A 349 29.35 -1.46 3.29
C ASN A 349 30.01 -0.93 4.57
N SER A 350 29.63 -1.50 5.73
CA SER A 350 30.31 -1.27 7.00
C SER A 350 31.81 -1.55 6.90
N ILE A 351 32.60 -0.84 7.70
CA ILE A 351 34.06 -0.97 7.74
C ILE A 351 34.41 -1.98 8.83
N PRO A 352 34.96 -3.16 8.49
CA PRO A 352 35.28 -4.18 9.47
C PRO A 352 36.47 -3.77 10.35
N TRP A 353 36.49 -4.23 11.60
CA TRP A 353 37.58 -3.97 12.54
C TRP A 353 38.93 -4.54 12.05
N SER A 354 38.91 -5.62 11.26
CA SER A 354 40.12 -6.24 10.71
C SER A 354 40.95 -5.29 9.85
N ARG A 355 40.34 -4.25 9.22
CA ARG A 355 41.11 -3.21 8.50
C ARG A 355 41.95 -2.31 9.42
N PHE A 356 41.64 -2.31 10.72
CA PHE A 356 42.24 -1.47 11.75
C PHE A 356 42.87 -2.29 12.89
N GLU A 357 43.07 -3.60 12.70
CA GLU A 357 43.65 -4.50 13.73
C GLU A 357 45.06 -4.08 14.18
N HIS A 358 45.77 -3.37 13.31
CA HIS A 358 47.10 -2.83 13.55
C HIS A 358 47.10 -1.34 13.93
N LEU A 359 45.96 -0.77 14.29
CA LEU A 359 45.90 0.56 14.89
C LEU A 359 46.70 0.56 16.20
N ARG A 360 47.56 1.55 16.39
CA ARG A 360 48.37 1.75 17.59
C ARG A 360 48.29 3.20 18.05
N LEU A 361 48.29 3.40 19.37
CA LEU A 361 48.52 4.69 19.98
C LEU A 361 50.01 4.80 20.30
N PHE A 362 50.69 5.79 19.71
CA PHE A 362 52.08 6.05 20.01
C PHE A 362 52.20 7.19 21.02
N ILE A 363 52.73 6.86 22.21
CA ILE A 363 52.94 7.80 23.31
C ILE A 363 54.41 8.21 23.34
N THR A 364 54.72 9.47 23.01
CA THR A 364 56.08 10.01 22.86
C THR A 364 56.70 10.54 24.16
N ASP A 365 55.88 10.85 25.17
CA ASP A 365 56.32 11.41 26.45
C ASP A 365 55.71 10.60 27.61
N GLY A 366 56.57 10.15 28.53
CA GLY A 366 56.17 9.40 29.72
C GLY A 366 55.70 10.28 30.88
N ASN A 367 55.92 11.61 30.83
CA ASN A 367 55.52 12.55 31.88
C ASN A 367 54.03 12.96 31.78
N ILE A 368 53.16 11.98 31.56
CA ILE A 368 51.71 12.19 31.50
C ILE A 368 51.12 11.97 32.91
N PRO A 369 50.44 12.95 33.50
CA PRO A 369 49.79 12.78 34.79
C PRO A 369 48.79 11.61 34.76
N THR A 370 48.68 10.87 35.86
CA THR A 370 47.68 9.80 35.98
C THR A 370 46.26 10.36 35.88
N ASN A 371 45.56 10.09 34.78
CA ASN A 371 44.17 10.49 34.57
C ASN A 371 43.50 9.61 33.50
N THR A 372 42.21 9.84 33.27
CA THR A 372 41.49 9.32 32.09
C THR A 372 41.54 10.35 30.98
N TYR A 373 41.96 9.91 29.79
CA TYR A 373 42.11 10.77 28.63
C TYR A 373 41.25 10.28 27.47
N HIS A 374 40.77 11.22 26.66
CA HIS A 374 39.97 10.94 25.49
C HIS A 374 40.40 11.85 24.34
N THR A 375 40.04 11.44 23.13
CA THR A 375 40.29 12.20 21.92
C THR A 375 39.24 11.84 20.88
N THR A 376 39.19 12.60 19.79
CA THR A 376 38.15 12.47 18.76
C THR A 376 38.75 11.98 17.46
N ILE A 377 38.12 10.96 16.86
CA ILE A 377 38.32 10.61 15.46
C ILE A 377 37.18 11.24 14.66
N THR A 378 37.53 12.19 13.81
CA THR A 378 36.59 12.87 12.93
C THR A 378 36.42 12.07 11.64
N TRP A 379 35.16 11.77 11.33
CA TRP A 379 34.76 11.13 10.08
C TRP A 379 34.25 12.18 9.11
N THR A 380 34.84 12.20 7.92
CA THR A 380 34.41 13.08 6.83
C THR A 380 33.95 12.24 5.66
N TYR A 381 32.82 12.61 5.07
CA TYR A 381 32.36 12.04 3.82
C TYR A 381 32.14 13.17 2.81
N GLY A 382 32.55 12.93 1.58
CA GLY A 382 32.42 13.90 0.49
C GLY A 382 32.47 13.21 -0.86
N ASN A 383 32.20 13.97 -1.92
CA ASN A 383 32.30 13.45 -3.29
C ASN A 383 33.74 13.00 -3.57
N ALA A 384 33.89 11.84 -4.18
CA ALA A 384 35.20 11.44 -4.69
C ALA A 384 35.56 12.34 -5.88
N PRO A 385 36.82 12.82 -6.01
CA PRO A 385 37.28 13.45 -7.24
C PRO A 385 37.08 12.47 -8.41
N LEU A 386 36.56 12.99 -9.53
CA LEU A 386 36.36 12.23 -10.77
C LEU A 386 37.68 11.69 -11.33
#